data_AF-A0A395NMT7-F1
#
_entry.id   AF-A0A395NMT7-F1
#
_cell.length_a   1.000
_cell.length_b   1.000
_cell.length_c   1.000
_cell.angle_alpha   90.00
_cell.angle_beta   90.00
_cell.angle_gamma   90.00
#
_symmetry.space_group_name_H-M   'P 1'
#
loop_
_entity.id
_entity.type
_entity.pdbx_description
1 polymer ?
#
loop_
_entity_poly.entity_id
_entity_poly.type
_entity_poly.pdbx_seq_one_letter_code
_entity_poly.pdbx_strand_id
1 'polypeptide(L)'
;MWITHSEGSRDLVQQTILEEVRRLLRDYHSYGEMDLLAATQSMLILLIILFFGIGHSPALAHPIDAQLLIEMWNVKHSLASTGLFLEEESNHTLPSWKEWAIVSAKRRTILALHHLEWAWSLRHGYPVLTCFELGPLPAPAAKYLWQMTHEKEWGRLYKDWLKLWADGSYKMVELFRINACKPSDDLDTRSELWLSEADEFGVMLMAEVNGIGIQY
;
A
#
# COMPACT_ATOMS: atom_id res chain seq x y z
N MET A 1 -29.31 4.16 0.12
CA MET A 1 -29.74 2.78 0.41
C MET A 1 -29.04 2.18 1.65
N TRP A 2 -28.42 2.98 2.54
CA TRP A 2 -27.57 2.49 3.66
C TRP A 2 -27.94 3.13 5.02
N ILE A 3 -28.98 3.97 5.07
CA ILE A 3 -29.37 4.73 6.27
C ILE A 3 -30.44 4.01 7.13
N THR A 4 -30.95 2.86 6.66
CA THR A 4 -32.00 2.09 7.34
C THR A 4 -31.56 0.63 7.48
N HIS A 5 -30.81 0.29 8.53
CA HIS A 5 -30.36 -1.08 8.77
C HIS A 5 -31.09 -1.73 9.96
N SER A 6 -31.72 -2.89 9.68
CA SER A 6 -31.98 -3.96 10.65
C SER A 6 -30.80 -4.93 10.68
N GLU A 7 -30.59 -5.68 11.78
CA GLU A 7 -29.44 -6.59 11.96
C GLU A 7 -29.26 -7.58 10.79
N GLY A 8 -30.34 -8.18 10.27
CA GLY A 8 -30.25 -9.16 9.18
C GLY A 8 -29.73 -8.63 7.83
N SER A 9 -29.77 -7.32 7.60
CA SER A 9 -29.18 -6.73 6.39
C SER A 9 -27.66 -6.57 6.48
N ARG A 10 -27.09 -6.58 7.68
CA ARG A 10 -25.63 -6.46 7.91
C ARG A 10 -24.93 -7.79 7.65
N ASP A 11 -25.47 -8.88 8.18
CA ASP A 11 -24.93 -10.22 7.99
C ASP A 11 -24.90 -10.61 6.51
N LEU A 12 -25.96 -10.26 5.77
CA LEU A 12 -26.02 -10.50 4.33
C LEU A 12 -24.91 -9.77 3.57
N VAL A 13 -24.63 -8.50 3.92
CA VAL A 13 -23.56 -7.72 3.29
C VAL A 13 -22.20 -8.32 3.60
N GLN A 14 -21.94 -8.65 4.87
CA GLN A 14 -20.68 -9.26 5.28
C GLN A 14 -20.45 -10.60 4.58
N GLN A 15 -21.49 -11.44 4.49
CA GLN A 15 -21.44 -12.71 3.78
C GLN A 15 -21.17 -12.50 2.28
N THR A 16 -21.81 -11.52 1.65
CA THR A 16 -21.60 -11.19 0.23
C THR A 16 -20.15 -10.75 -0.02
N ILE A 17 -19.61 -9.89 0.84
CA ILE A 17 -18.22 -9.43 0.74
C ILE A 17 -17.24 -10.60 0.93
N LEU A 18 -17.50 -11.48 1.90
CA LEU A 18 -16.68 -12.66 2.15
C LEU A 18 -16.68 -13.62 0.95
N GLU A 19 -17.83 -13.85 0.33
CA GLU A 19 -17.97 -14.67 -0.87
C GLU A 19 -17.19 -14.08 -2.05
N GLU A 20 -17.24 -12.75 -2.21
CA GLU A 20 -16.49 -12.06 -3.27
C GLU A 20 -14.98 -12.14 -3.05
N VAL A 21 -14.49 -11.93 -1.82
CA VAL A 21 -13.08 -12.13 -1.48
C VAL A 21 -12.64 -13.56 -1.81
N ARG A 22 -13.43 -14.56 -1.41
CA ARG A 22 -13.14 -15.98 -1.73
C ARG A 22 -13.15 -16.26 -3.22
N ARG A 23 -14.00 -15.59 -3.99
CA ARG A 23 -14.00 -15.69 -5.46
C ARG A 23 -12.70 -15.14 -6.03
N LEU A 24 -12.31 -13.94 -5.63
CA LEU A 24 -11.05 -13.32 -6.07
C LEU A 24 -9.83 -14.18 -5.70
N LEU A 25 -9.80 -14.77 -4.50
CA LEU A 25 -8.73 -15.68 -4.06
C LEU A 25 -8.63 -16.99 -4.86
N ARG A 26 -9.73 -17.48 -5.44
CA ARG A 26 -9.67 -18.65 -6.34
C ARG A 26 -9.23 -18.27 -7.75
N ASP A 27 -9.78 -17.16 -8.26
CA ASP A 27 -9.74 -16.86 -9.69
C ASP A 27 -8.47 -16.09 -10.10
N TYR A 28 -7.70 -15.53 -9.15
CA TYR A 28 -6.59 -14.60 -9.46
C TYR A 28 -5.52 -15.16 -10.39
N HIS A 29 -5.27 -16.47 -10.37
CA HIS A 29 -4.30 -17.14 -11.23
C HIS A 29 -4.64 -17.04 -12.73
N SER A 30 -5.92 -16.81 -13.04
CA SER A 30 -6.41 -16.68 -14.42
C SER A 30 -6.34 -15.26 -14.96
N TYR A 31 -6.03 -14.27 -14.12
CA TYR A 31 -6.07 -12.87 -14.49
C TYR A 31 -4.78 -12.42 -15.18
N GLY A 32 -4.93 -11.58 -16.22
CA GLY A 32 -3.81 -10.84 -16.76
C GLY A 32 -3.30 -9.78 -15.78
N GLU A 33 -2.15 -9.18 -16.06
CA GLU A 33 -1.49 -8.22 -15.16
C GLU A 33 -2.42 -7.10 -14.65
N MET A 34 -3.16 -6.45 -15.56
CA MET A 34 -4.04 -5.34 -15.20
C MET A 34 -5.27 -5.82 -14.41
N ASP A 35 -5.84 -6.97 -14.78
CA ASP A 35 -6.97 -7.56 -14.08
C ASP A 35 -6.57 -8.05 -12.69
N LEU A 36 -5.35 -8.59 -12.55
CA LEU A 36 -4.78 -8.99 -11.27
C LEU A 36 -4.57 -7.78 -10.35
N LEU A 37 -4.04 -6.68 -10.88
CA LEU A 37 -3.92 -5.43 -10.13
C LEU A 37 -5.29 -4.93 -9.65
N ALA A 38 -6.28 -4.85 -10.55
CA ALA A 38 -7.63 -4.40 -10.21
C ALA A 38 -8.33 -5.33 -9.20
N ALA A 39 -8.18 -6.64 -9.37
CA ALA A 39 -8.70 -7.64 -8.44
C ALA A 39 -8.05 -7.51 -7.05
N THR A 40 -6.73 -7.27 -7.00
CA THR A 40 -6.00 -7.10 -5.74
C THR A 40 -6.41 -5.81 -5.03
N GLN A 41 -6.60 -4.71 -5.77
CA GLN A 41 -7.11 -3.44 -5.22
C GLN A 41 -8.54 -3.60 -4.69
N SER A 42 -9.39 -4.33 -5.41
CA SER A 42 -10.76 -4.63 -4.96
C SER A 42 -10.74 -5.49 -3.69
N MET A 43 -9.91 -6.54 -3.66
CA MET A 43 -9.72 -7.39 -2.49
C MET A 43 -9.26 -6.60 -1.27
N LEU A 44 -8.29 -5.70 -1.42
CA LEU A 44 -7.81 -4.82 -0.35
C LEU A 44 -8.98 -4.04 0.29
N ILE A 45 -9.83 -3.40 -0.52
CA ILE A 45 -10.98 -2.63 -0.02
C ILE A 45 -11.96 -3.54 0.73
N LEU A 46 -12.27 -4.71 0.16
CA LEU A 46 -13.18 -5.68 0.77
C LEU A 46 -12.62 -6.22 2.10
N LEU A 47 -11.31 -6.48 2.18
CA LEU A 47 -10.66 -6.92 3.41
C LEU A 47 -10.64 -5.82 4.49
N ILE A 48 -10.43 -4.55 4.12
CA ILE A 48 -10.56 -3.42 5.06
C ILE A 48 -11.96 -3.43 5.69
N ILE A 49 -13.00 -3.59 4.87
CA ILE A 49 -14.39 -3.65 5.35
C ILE A 49 -14.62 -4.86 6.26
N LEU A 50 -14.11 -6.04 5.90
CA LEU A 50 -14.26 -7.26 6.71
C LEU A 50 -13.52 -7.18 8.05
N PHE A 51 -12.32 -6.61 8.09
CA PHE A 51 -11.46 -6.63 9.28
C PHE A 51 -11.72 -5.47 10.23
N PHE A 52 -12.12 -4.32 9.71
CA PHE A 52 -12.33 -3.12 10.51
C PHE A 52 -13.80 -2.71 10.63
N GLY A 53 -14.68 -3.34 9.85
CA GLY A 53 -16.10 -3.03 9.82
C GLY A 53 -16.38 -1.67 9.18
N ILE A 54 -17.66 -1.31 9.15
CA ILE A 54 -18.13 0.06 8.87
C ILE A 54 -18.98 0.47 10.07
N GLY A 55 -18.53 1.46 10.84
CA GLY A 55 -19.23 1.93 12.05
C GLY A 55 -19.17 0.92 13.20
N HIS A 56 -20.32 0.53 13.75
CA HIS A 56 -20.42 -0.40 14.90
C HIS A 56 -20.49 -1.88 14.51
N SER A 57 -20.33 -2.23 13.24
CA SER A 57 -20.39 -3.62 12.80
C SER A 57 -19.19 -4.41 13.35
N PRO A 58 -19.40 -5.66 13.82
CA PRO A 58 -18.30 -6.49 14.29
C PRO A 58 -17.36 -6.82 13.13
N ALA A 59 -16.07 -6.89 13.44
CA ALA A 59 -15.09 -7.44 12.51
C ALA A 59 -15.37 -8.92 12.25
N LEU A 60 -14.88 -9.44 11.13
CA LEU A 60 -14.90 -10.87 10.82
C LEU A 60 -14.31 -11.68 11.99
N ALA A 61 -14.99 -12.77 12.35
CA ALA A 61 -14.58 -13.58 13.49
C ALA A 61 -13.31 -14.37 13.22
N HIS A 62 -12.45 -14.45 14.25
CA HIS A 62 -11.30 -15.35 14.26
C HIS A 62 -11.76 -16.83 14.25
N PRO A 63 -11.11 -17.74 13.49
CA PRO A 63 -9.85 -17.59 12.74
C PRO A 63 -10.01 -17.29 11.24
N ILE A 64 -11.22 -16.92 10.77
CA ILE A 64 -11.48 -16.74 9.34
C ILE A 64 -10.66 -15.56 8.79
N ASP A 65 -10.53 -14.50 9.56
CA ASP A 65 -9.72 -13.33 9.23
C ASP A 65 -8.23 -13.65 9.01
N ALA A 66 -7.63 -14.41 9.92
CA ALA A 66 -6.25 -14.87 9.82
C ALA A 66 -6.03 -15.76 8.58
N GLN A 67 -6.99 -16.63 8.28
CA GLN A 67 -6.93 -17.47 7.08
C GLN A 67 -6.96 -16.61 5.79
N LEU A 68 -7.83 -15.61 5.72
CA LEU A 68 -7.89 -14.70 4.57
C LEU A 68 -6.59 -13.90 4.38
N LEU A 69 -5.92 -13.50 5.46
CA LEU A 69 -4.61 -12.84 5.39
C LEU A 69 -3.55 -13.76 4.79
N ILE A 70 -3.48 -15.01 5.24
CA ILE A 70 -2.53 -15.99 4.72
C ILE A 70 -2.78 -16.26 3.23
N GLU A 71 -4.05 -16.40 2.82
CA GLU A 71 -4.40 -16.62 1.41
C GLU A 71 -4.08 -15.38 0.56
N MET A 72 -4.29 -14.17 1.09
CA MET A 72 -3.95 -12.90 0.44
C MET A 72 -2.45 -12.79 0.12
N TRP A 73 -1.56 -13.38 0.93
CA TRP A 73 -0.12 -13.36 0.64
C TRP A 73 0.23 -13.97 -0.72
N ASN A 74 -0.50 -15.01 -1.16
CA ASN A 74 -0.28 -15.60 -2.48
C ASN A 74 -0.67 -14.65 -3.61
N VAL A 75 -1.74 -13.86 -3.43
CA VAL A 75 -2.15 -12.82 -4.38
C VAL A 75 -1.12 -11.69 -4.42
N LYS A 76 -0.64 -11.24 -3.24
CA LYS A 76 0.44 -10.25 -3.11
C LYS A 76 1.70 -10.71 -3.86
N HIS A 77 2.10 -11.96 -3.68
CA HIS A 77 3.24 -12.56 -4.37
C HIS A 77 3.01 -12.63 -5.89
N SER A 78 1.83 -13.08 -6.33
CA SER A 78 1.48 -13.14 -7.74
C SER A 78 1.46 -11.76 -8.40
N LEU A 79 1.03 -10.71 -7.71
CA LEU A 79 1.09 -9.35 -8.23
C LEU A 79 2.53 -8.85 -8.31
N ALA A 80 3.34 -9.10 -7.27
CA ALA A 80 4.75 -8.74 -7.23
C ALA A 80 5.57 -9.40 -8.35
N SER A 81 5.25 -10.65 -8.70
CA SER A 81 5.95 -11.39 -9.76
C SER A 81 5.68 -10.85 -11.16
N THR A 82 4.65 -10.02 -11.35
CA THR A 82 4.40 -9.28 -12.61
C THR A 82 5.32 -8.06 -12.77
N GLY A 83 6.27 -7.84 -11.86
CA GLY A 83 7.26 -6.76 -11.94
C GLY A 83 6.91 -5.54 -11.10
N LEU A 84 7.90 -5.10 -10.32
CA LEU A 84 7.84 -3.94 -9.42
C LEU A 84 8.97 -2.93 -9.66
N PHE A 85 9.73 -3.07 -10.74
CA PHE A 85 10.88 -2.23 -11.05
C PHE A 85 10.73 -1.65 -12.45
N LEU A 86 11.21 -0.42 -12.61
CA LEU A 86 11.40 0.23 -13.89
C LEU A 86 12.88 0.50 -14.08
N GLU A 87 13.38 0.22 -15.28
CA GLU A 87 14.78 0.42 -15.61
C GLU A 87 15.11 1.92 -15.58
N GLU A 88 14.19 2.77 -16.06
CA GLU A 88 14.34 4.22 -16.09
C GLU A 88 14.44 4.82 -14.68
N GLU A 89 13.70 4.29 -13.71
CA GLU A 89 13.86 4.72 -12.31
C GLU A 89 15.23 4.33 -11.73
N SER A 90 15.80 3.21 -12.19
CA SER A 90 17.12 2.75 -11.75
C SER A 90 18.25 3.53 -12.41
N ASN A 91 18.05 3.92 -13.67
CA ASN A 91 18.99 4.72 -14.47
C ASN A 91 18.81 6.23 -14.29
N HIS A 92 17.88 6.66 -13.43
CA HIS A 92 17.54 8.06 -13.18
C HIS A 92 17.11 8.84 -14.44
N THR A 93 16.34 8.18 -15.30
CA THR A 93 15.78 8.73 -16.54
C THR A 93 14.24 8.80 -16.48
N LEU A 94 13.63 9.40 -17.51
CA LEU A 94 12.18 9.57 -17.60
C LEU A 94 11.51 8.26 -18.08
N PRO A 95 10.65 7.61 -17.27
CA PRO A 95 9.88 6.46 -17.73
C PRO A 95 8.69 6.87 -18.59
N SER A 96 8.10 5.89 -19.28
CA SER A 96 6.74 6.01 -19.82
C SER A 96 5.75 6.29 -18.70
N TRP A 97 4.88 7.29 -18.89
CA TRP A 97 3.87 7.65 -17.88
C TRP A 97 2.96 6.47 -17.55
N LYS A 98 2.55 5.70 -18.56
CA LYS A 98 1.64 4.56 -18.40
C LYS A 98 2.29 3.45 -17.58
N GLU A 99 3.53 3.08 -17.90
CA GLU A 99 4.26 2.01 -17.20
C GLU A 99 4.59 2.44 -15.77
N TRP A 100 5.01 3.69 -15.59
CA TRP A 100 5.20 4.30 -14.28
C TRP A 100 3.94 4.26 -13.42
N ALA A 101 2.78 4.63 -13.98
CA ALA A 101 1.52 4.61 -13.26
C ALA A 101 1.14 3.19 -12.84
N ILE A 102 1.30 2.20 -13.72
CA ILE A 102 1.00 0.79 -13.43
C ILE A 102 1.92 0.25 -12.33
N VAL A 103 3.24 0.41 -12.45
CA VAL A 103 4.19 -0.09 -11.45
C VAL A 103 4.02 0.63 -10.11
N SER A 104 3.78 1.95 -10.13
CA SER A 104 3.48 2.73 -8.92
C SER A 104 2.19 2.24 -8.25
N ALA A 105 1.14 1.94 -9.02
CA ALA A 105 -0.11 1.39 -8.51
C ALA A 105 0.10 0.00 -7.89
N LYS A 106 0.90 -0.88 -8.49
CA LYS A 106 1.26 -2.18 -7.91
C LYS A 106 1.97 -2.03 -6.57
N ARG A 107 3.02 -1.20 -6.52
CA ARG A 107 3.78 -0.93 -5.28
C ARG A 107 2.88 -0.42 -4.17
N ARG A 108 2.04 0.59 -4.46
CA ARG A 108 1.06 1.14 -3.51
C ARG A 108 0.05 0.09 -3.03
N THR A 109 -0.42 -0.77 -3.92
CA THR A 109 -1.36 -1.86 -3.57
C THR A 109 -0.71 -2.88 -2.64
N ILE A 110 0.53 -3.29 -2.92
CA ILE A 110 1.30 -4.24 -2.08
C ILE A 110 1.59 -3.62 -0.71
N LEU A 111 2.01 -2.36 -0.68
CA LEU A 111 2.25 -1.63 0.57
C LEU A 111 0.96 -1.48 1.38
N ALA A 112 -0.18 -1.22 0.74
CA ALA A 112 -1.46 -1.12 1.42
C ALA A 112 -1.93 -2.45 2.01
N LEU A 113 -1.70 -3.57 1.31
CA LEU A 113 -1.95 -4.91 1.85
C LEU A 113 -1.04 -5.23 3.04
N HIS A 114 0.21 -4.77 2.99
CA HIS A 114 1.10 -4.87 4.14
C HIS A 114 0.61 -4.04 5.33
N HIS A 115 0.15 -2.81 5.08
CA HIS A 115 -0.45 -1.96 6.10
C HIS A 115 -1.70 -2.55 6.73
N LEU A 116 -2.55 -3.18 5.93
CA LEU A 116 -3.71 -3.92 6.40
C LEU A 116 -3.30 -5.04 7.38
N GLU A 117 -2.30 -5.83 7.01
CA GLU A 117 -1.75 -6.91 7.85
C GLU A 117 -1.16 -6.36 9.15
N TRP A 118 -0.38 -5.28 9.06
CA TRP A 118 0.17 -4.56 10.22
C TRP A 118 -0.94 -4.12 11.19
N ALA A 119 -1.97 -3.43 10.69
CA ALA A 119 -3.08 -2.94 11.48
C ALA A 119 -3.90 -4.08 12.11
N TRP A 120 -4.10 -5.18 11.37
CA TRP A 120 -4.78 -6.37 11.88
C TRP A 120 -3.97 -7.05 12.99
N SER A 121 -2.66 -7.18 12.82
CA SER A 121 -1.76 -7.75 13.83
C SER A 121 -1.75 -6.93 15.11
N LEU A 122 -1.66 -5.61 15.01
CA LEU A 122 -1.77 -4.72 16.18
C LEU A 122 -3.10 -4.88 16.91
N ARG A 123 -4.22 -4.95 16.18
CA ARG A 123 -5.56 -5.12 16.75
C ARG A 123 -5.70 -6.42 17.54
N HIS A 124 -5.04 -7.49 17.11
CA HIS A 124 -5.12 -8.82 17.73
C HIS A 124 -3.95 -9.14 18.68
N GLY A 125 -2.97 -8.22 18.82
CA GLY A 125 -1.79 -8.44 19.66
C GLY A 125 -0.78 -9.44 19.07
N TYR A 126 -0.78 -9.65 17.75
CA TYR A 126 0.21 -10.48 17.06
C TYR A 126 1.49 -9.70 16.77
N PRO A 127 2.65 -10.39 16.63
CA PRO A 127 3.87 -9.77 16.17
C PRO A 127 3.68 -9.09 14.81
N VAL A 128 4.16 -7.85 14.72
CA VAL A 128 4.16 -7.09 13.47
C VAL A 128 5.34 -7.53 12.61
N LEU A 129 5.07 -7.89 11.36
CA LEU A 129 6.10 -8.10 10.34
C LEU A 129 6.38 -6.75 9.67
N THR A 130 7.65 -6.39 9.51
CA THR A 130 8.07 -5.08 8.95
C THR A 130 8.41 -5.12 7.45
N CYS A 131 8.31 -6.30 6.82
CA CYS A 131 8.48 -6.53 5.38
C CYS A 131 9.69 -5.80 4.77
N PHE A 132 10.87 -6.00 5.38
CA PHE A 132 12.15 -5.44 4.93
C PHE A 132 12.50 -5.75 3.46
N GLU A 133 11.91 -6.80 2.89
CA GLU A 133 12.01 -7.15 1.47
C GLU A 133 11.54 -6.04 0.51
N LEU A 134 10.66 -5.14 0.94
CA LEU A 134 10.24 -3.97 0.16
C LEU A 134 11.20 -2.79 0.28
N GLY A 135 12.19 -2.87 1.17
CA GLY A 135 13.13 -1.79 1.47
C GLY A 135 13.82 -1.15 0.26
N PRO A 136 14.26 -1.92 -0.76
CA PRO A 136 14.88 -1.36 -1.97
C PRO A 136 13.93 -0.61 -2.92
N LEU A 137 12.61 -0.78 -2.76
CA LEU A 137 11.63 -0.10 -3.62
C LEU A 137 11.62 1.41 -3.33
N PRO A 138 11.33 2.25 -4.33
CA PRO A 138 11.06 3.65 -4.08
C PRO A 138 9.83 3.77 -3.16
N ALA A 139 9.91 4.72 -2.23
CA ALA A 139 8.75 5.13 -1.44
C ALA A 139 7.67 5.74 -2.36
N PRO A 140 6.40 5.84 -1.91
CA PRO A 140 5.34 6.48 -2.69
C PRO A 140 5.80 7.82 -3.26
N ALA A 141 5.62 7.96 -4.57
CA ALA A 141 6.03 9.14 -5.30
C ALA A 141 5.29 10.41 -4.85
N ALA A 142 5.88 11.56 -5.16
CA ALA A 142 5.32 12.87 -4.88
C ALA A 142 3.86 13.00 -5.34
N LYS A 143 3.03 13.63 -4.50
CA LYS A 143 1.59 13.84 -4.73
C LYS A 143 1.31 14.45 -6.10
N TYR A 144 2.05 15.47 -6.50
CA TYR A 144 1.85 16.15 -7.77
C TYR A 144 2.20 15.27 -8.98
N LEU A 145 3.09 14.29 -8.85
CA LEU A 145 3.36 13.31 -9.90
C LEU A 145 2.24 12.27 -9.97
N TRP A 146 1.82 11.74 -8.81
CA TRP A 146 0.78 10.72 -8.73
C TRP A 146 -0.58 11.20 -9.23
N GLN A 147 -0.93 12.46 -8.92
CA GLN A 147 -2.23 13.03 -9.29
C GLN A 147 -2.27 13.58 -10.72
N MET A 148 -1.13 13.70 -11.42
CA MET A 148 -1.09 14.26 -12.76
C MET A 148 -1.58 13.25 -13.80
N THR A 149 -2.75 13.52 -14.38
CA THR A 149 -3.39 12.67 -15.39
C THR A 149 -3.01 13.02 -16.83
N HIS A 150 -2.30 14.13 -17.05
CA HIS A 150 -1.89 14.57 -18.37
C HIS A 150 -0.42 14.25 -18.64
N GLU A 151 -0.16 13.24 -19.48
CA GLU A 151 1.17 12.68 -19.76
C GLU A 151 2.25 13.74 -20.08
N LYS A 152 1.96 14.72 -20.95
CA LYS A 152 2.96 15.75 -21.29
C LYS A 152 3.37 16.60 -20.09
N GLU A 153 2.41 16.90 -19.22
CA GLU A 153 2.65 17.74 -18.05
C GLU A 153 3.33 16.93 -16.94
N TRP A 154 2.90 15.68 -16.78
CA TRP A 154 3.60 14.71 -15.93
C TRP A 154 5.06 14.57 -16.33
N GLY A 155 5.37 14.46 -17.63
CA GLY A 155 6.75 14.32 -18.11
C GLY A 155 7.60 15.57 -17.84
N ARG A 156 7.00 16.76 -17.81
CA ARG A 156 7.68 18.00 -17.40
C ARG A 156 7.99 17.96 -15.90
N LEU A 157 6.98 17.67 -15.09
CA LEU A 157 7.10 17.58 -13.63
C LEU A 157 8.08 16.49 -13.18
N TYR A 158 8.10 15.34 -13.87
CA TYR A 158 9.01 14.24 -13.58
C TYR A 158 10.46 14.62 -13.88
N LYS A 159 10.72 15.36 -14.96
CA LYS A 159 12.08 15.89 -15.25
C LYS A 159 12.55 16.86 -14.18
N ASP A 160 11.66 17.70 -13.66
CA ASP A 160 12.01 18.61 -12.58
C ASP A 160 12.23 17.85 -11.26
N TRP A 161 11.42 16.81 -11.00
CA TRP A 161 11.62 15.88 -9.89
C TRP A 161 12.96 15.13 -9.98
N LEU A 162 13.38 14.66 -11.16
CA LEU A 162 14.70 14.02 -11.35
C LEU A 162 15.87 14.97 -11.00
N LYS A 163 15.73 16.27 -11.28
CA LYS A 163 16.76 17.26 -10.90
C LYS A 163 16.78 17.49 -9.38
N LEU A 164 15.61 17.53 -8.76
CA LEU A 164 15.47 17.68 -7.31
C LEU A 164 16.02 16.47 -6.57
N TRP A 165 15.74 15.27 -7.07
CA TRP A 165 16.19 13.99 -6.52
C TRP A 165 17.45 13.46 -7.22
N ALA A 166 18.47 14.31 -7.41
CA ALA A 166 19.68 13.97 -8.17
C ALA A 166 20.41 12.71 -7.68
N ASP A 167 20.36 12.42 -6.38
CA ASP A 167 20.98 11.24 -5.75
C ASP A 167 20.05 10.01 -5.73
N GLY A 168 18.97 10.05 -6.51
CA GLY A 168 17.98 8.99 -6.62
C GLY A 168 16.79 9.13 -5.66
N SER A 169 15.70 8.45 -6.03
CA SER A 169 14.43 8.40 -5.30
C SER A 169 14.60 8.05 -3.82
N TYR A 170 13.77 8.62 -2.96
CA TYR A 170 13.60 8.13 -1.59
C TYR A 170 13.15 6.66 -1.58
N LYS A 171 13.76 5.81 -0.74
CA LYS A 171 13.50 4.36 -0.66
C LYS A 171 12.67 4.00 0.56
N MET A 172 11.92 2.91 0.47
CA MET A 172 11.10 2.40 1.58
C MET A 172 11.93 2.15 2.86
N VAL A 173 13.17 1.66 2.73
CA VAL A 173 14.06 1.44 3.89
C VAL A 173 14.45 2.74 4.60
N GLU A 174 14.44 3.88 3.91
CA GLU A 174 14.79 5.17 4.50
C GLU A 174 13.71 5.64 5.49
N LEU A 175 12.45 5.21 5.33
CA LEU A 175 11.36 5.54 6.25
C LEU A 175 11.66 5.11 7.70
N PHE A 176 12.35 3.98 7.88
CA PHE A 176 12.73 3.50 9.22
C PHE A 176 13.77 4.38 9.92
N ARG A 177 14.44 5.29 9.21
CA ARG A 177 15.39 6.24 9.80
C ARG A 177 14.69 7.40 10.51
N ILE A 178 13.45 7.70 10.15
CA ILE A 178 12.69 8.84 10.69
C ILE A 178 12.52 8.71 12.21
N ASN A 179 12.43 7.48 12.74
CA ASN A 179 12.30 7.22 14.18
C ASN A 179 13.56 6.65 14.85
N ALA A 180 14.66 6.52 14.10
CA ALA A 180 15.95 6.09 14.67
C ALA A 180 16.66 7.23 15.43
N CYS A 181 16.09 8.44 15.45
CA CYS A 181 16.74 9.64 15.99
C CYS A 181 16.51 9.85 17.51
N LYS A 182 17.60 9.89 18.26
CA LYS A 182 17.81 10.71 19.49
C LYS A 182 19.03 11.62 19.19
N PRO A 183 19.35 12.69 19.93
CA PRO A 183 18.58 13.76 20.57
C PRO A 183 18.81 15.10 19.83
N SER A 184 18.94 15.08 18.50
CA SER A 184 18.69 16.26 17.67
C SER A 184 17.33 16.02 17.02
N ASP A 185 16.34 16.84 17.36
CA ASP A 185 14.95 16.73 16.88
C ASP A 185 14.79 16.97 15.36
N ASP A 186 15.90 17.11 14.63
CA ASP A 186 15.89 17.46 13.22
C ASP A 186 15.84 16.19 12.36
N LEU A 187 14.86 16.16 11.47
CA LEU A 187 14.70 15.11 10.47
C LEU A 187 15.79 15.26 9.40
N ASP A 188 16.28 14.15 8.82
CA ASP A 188 17.26 14.28 7.74
C ASP A 188 16.63 14.95 6.50
N THR A 189 17.42 15.74 5.78
CA THR A 189 16.93 16.58 4.68
C THR A 189 16.22 15.78 3.57
N ARG A 190 16.57 14.51 3.35
CA ARG A 190 15.88 13.67 2.34
C ARG A 190 14.51 13.24 2.84
N SER A 191 14.40 12.86 4.11
CA SER A 191 13.13 12.54 4.75
C SER A 191 12.21 13.77 4.83
N GLU A 192 12.75 14.95 5.15
CA GLU A 192 12.01 16.23 5.10
C GLU A 192 11.49 16.51 3.69
N LEU A 193 12.36 16.37 2.68
CA LEU A 193 11.99 16.58 1.28
C LEU A 193 10.88 15.62 0.86
N TRP A 194 11.03 14.31 1.14
CA TRP A 194 10.01 13.32 0.81
C TRP A 194 8.68 13.61 1.50
N LEU A 195 8.68 13.92 2.81
CA LEU A 195 7.47 14.28 3.55
C LEU A 195 6.78 15.53 3.00
N SER A 196 7.55 16.51 2.51
CA SER A 196 6.99 17.74 1.93
C SER A 196 6.22 17.48 0.63
N GLU A 197 6.55 16.39 -0.07
CA GLU A 197 5.94 16.00 -1.35
C GLU A 197 4.97 14.82 -1.21
N ALA A 198 4.97 14.11 -0.08
CA ALA A 198 4.18 12.91 0.14
C ALA A 198 2.67 13.17 0.01
N ASP A 199 1.94 12.21 -0.55
CA ASP A 199 0.48 12.23 -0.53
C ASP A 199 -0.09 11.56 0.72
N GLU A 200 -1.42 11.52 0.82
CA GLU A 200 -2.13 10.96 1.96
C GLU A 200 -1.77 9.48 2.20
N PHE A 201 -1.47 8.73 1.13
CA PHE A 201 -1.04 7.34 1.24
C PHE A 201 0.40 7.24 1.76
N GLY A 202 1.33 8.06 1.25
CA GLY A 202 2.69 8.14 1.77
C GLY A 202 2.71 8.51 3.25
N VAL A 203 1.94 9.51 3.66
CA VAL A 203 1.83 9.93 5.06
C VAL A 203 1.20 8.82 5.93
N MET A 204 0.24 8.05 5.42
CA MET A 204 -0.32 6.91 6.14
C MET A 204 0.75 5.87 6.50
N LEU A 205 1.72 5.60 5.63
CA LEU A 205 2.81 4.66 5.92
C LEU A 205 3.68 5.10 7.11
N MET A 206 3.71 6.40 7.43
CA MET A 206 4.39 6.89 8.64
C MET A 206 3.75 6.37 9.93
N ALA A 207 2.49 5.97 9.91
CA ALA A 207 1.84 5.36 11.07
C ALA A 207 2.52 4.04 11.47
N GLU A 208 2.98 3.24 10.50
CA GLU A 208 3.74 2.00 10.78
C GLU A 208 5.06 2.32 11.44
N VAL A 209 5.81 3.26 10.85
CA VAL A 209 7.13 3.67 11.35
C VAL A 209 7.02 4.17 12.79
N ASN A 210 6.00 4.98 13.08
CA ASN A 210 5.73 5.55 14.41
C ASN A 210 5.21 4.50 15.42
N GLY A 211 4.50 3.49 14.95
CA GLY A 211 3.99 2.39 15.78
C GLY A 211 5.05 1.38 16.19
N ILE A 212 6.18 1.30 15.48
CA ILE A 212 7.33 0.41 15.79
C ILE A 212 8.26 1.02 16.87
N GLY A 213 7.82 2.05 17.60
CA GLY A 213 8.52 2.62 18.77
C GLY A 213 8.70 1.69 19.99
N ILE A 214 8.66 0.36 19.79
CA ILE A 214 9.00 -0.65 20.79
C ILE A 214 10.40 -1.18 20.47
N GLN A 215 11.34 -0.69 21.28
CA GLN A 215 12.73 -1.11 21.49
C GLN A 215 13.16 -2.42 20.81
N TYR A 216 14.11 -2.32 19.87
CA TYR A 216 15.10 -3.37 19.64
C TYR A 216 16.29 -3.17 20.59
#